data_AF-A0A7X7AEA4-F1
#
_entry.id   AF-A0A7X7AEA4-F1
#
_cell.length_a   1.000
_cell.length_b   1.000
_cell.length_c   1.000
_cell.angle_alpha   90.00
_cell.angle_beta   90.00
_cell.angle_gamma   90.00
#
_symmetry.space_group_name_H-M   'P 1'
#
loop_
_entity.id
_entity.type
_entity.pdbx_description
1 polymer ?
#
loop_
_entity_poly.entity_id
_entity_poly.type
_entity_poly.pdbx_seq_one_letter_code
_entity_poly.pdbx_strand_id
1 'polypeptide(L)'
;KALIARNRHQKGQQSTLLSSEQLEQFSIQTRLKRCGGCGNNCLLTINRFPDGSRFISGNRCEKSLGKESNRSIPNLYDYKYKRLLSYEPLPEEKAPRGVIGLPMVLNMYENYPFWFTFFTELGFRVQLSPRSSRALYELGAETIPSDTACFPAKLVHGHIASLIQQGVKTIWYPSIIHERQEQLEANNNFNCPMVISYPEVIKNNMDMILENDVHLMNPFLPYNDQKQLVKRLHQELSAWRISKKEVARAVNKAWQEDLRFKEDIRQKGAEILAYLEETGKQGIVLAGRPYHLDPEINHGIPEIITSLGVAVLTEDAVAHLGKVERPIRVIDQWMYHSRLYAAASFVSHQANLELVQLNSFGCGLDAITTDQVQEILNAHGKIYTALKIDEGANLGAAKIRLRSLLAVIRDRAPVSRPKEATSSAFKRIVFTKEMRQQHTILCPQMAPIHFDFLETVFNSEGYNIELLPTVDKQAIDEGVKYVNNDACYPAIVVIGQLLAALQSGKYDLNKTTVVISQTGGGCRATNYISLLRKALKDAGFGNIPVLSANLYGAENNPGFKITRKLLQKAVNGVVYGDLLM
;
A
#
# COMPACT_ATOMS: atom_id res chain seq x y z
N LYS A 1 25.82 20.62 1.81
CA LYS A 1 25.36 22.01 1.47
C LYS A 1 26.51 23.01 1.41
N ALA A 2 27.41 23.07 2.39
CA ALA A 2 28.57 23.99 2.36
C ALA A 2 29.46 23.85 1.11
N LEU A 3 29.75 22.63 0.66
CA LEU A 3 30.54 22.39 -0.56
C LEU A 3 29.85 22.87 -1.84
N ILE A 4 28.52 22.72 -1.95
CA ILE A 4 27.73 23.22 -3.09
C ILE A 4 27.72 24.76 -3.07
N ALA A 5 27.54 25.38 -1.90
CA ALA A 5 27.57 26.83 -1.75
C ALA A 5 28.95 27.40 -2.14
N ARG A 6 30.04 26.76 -1.70
CA ARG A 6 31.41 27.11 -2.13
C ARG A 6 31.58 27.00 -3.64
N ASN A 7 31.13 25.90 -4.24
CA ASN A 7 31.30 25.66 -5.68
C ASN A 7 30.41 26.57 -6.55
N ARG A 8 29.30 27.09 -6.01
CA ARG A 8 28.37 28.02 -6.70
C ARG A 8 28.60 29.49 -6.35
N HIS A 9 29.59 29.80 -5.49
CA HIS A 9 29.89 31.17 -5.10
C HIS A 9 30.42 31.96 -6.30
N GLN A 10 29.81 33.12 -6.56
CA GLN A 10 30.26 34.04 -7.60
C GLN A 10 30.96 35.26 -6.95
N LYS A 11 32.06 35.71 -7.57
CA LYS A 11 32.83 36.87 -7.10
C LYS A 11 31.91 38.10 -7.04
N GLY A 12 31.78 38.70 -5.85
CA GLY A 12 30.90 39.86 -5.60
C GLY A 12 29.58 39.54 -4.88
N GLN A 13 29.23 38.26 -4.65
CA GLN A 13 28.09 37.91 -3.81
C GLN A 13 28.37 38.20 -2.33
N GLN A 14 27.62 39.14 -1.75
CA GLN A 14 27.61 39.40 -0.30
C GLN A 14 26.54 38.54 0.38
N SER A 15 26.79 38.19 1.65
CA SER A 15 25.87 37.41 2.47
C SER A 15 24.63 38.23 2.81
N THR A 16 23.44 37.61 2.76
CA THR A 16 22.18 38.21 3.23
C THR A 16 21.92 37.93 4.71
N LEU A 17 22.90 37.40 5.45
CA LEU A 17 22.80 37.23 6.90
C LEU A 17 22.82 38.61 7.58
N LEU A 18 22.02 38.75 8.63
CA LEU A 18 21.95 39.98 9.43
C LEU A 18 23.32 40.27 10.06
N SER A 19 23.67 41.56 10.13
CA SER A 19 24.83 42.04 10.88
C SER A 19 24.59 41.94 12.40
N SER A 20 25.67 42.04 13.19
CA SER A 20 25.59 41.96 14.66
C SER A 20 24.62 42.98 15.26
N GLU A 21 24.66 44.23 14.78
CA GLU A 21 23.77 45.31 15.25
C GLU A 21 22.29 45.05 14.89
N GLN A 22 22.03 44.49 13.69
CA GLN A 22 20.68 44.13 13.28
C GLN A 22 20.12 42.92 14.06
N LEU A 23 21.00 42.03 14.53
CA LEU A 23 20.64 40.91 15.40
C LEU A 23 20.23 41.40 16.80
N GLU A 24 20.90 42.42 17.35
CA GLU A 24 20.56 43.01 18.65
C GLU A 24 19.19 43.70 18.65
N GLN A 25 18.77 44.26 17.51
CA GLN A 25 17.47 44.91 17.34
C GLN A 25 16.38 43.97 16.78
N PHE A 26 16.69 42.68 16.62
CA PHE A 26 15.80 41.73 15.99
C PHE A 26 14.62 41.39 16.90
N SER A 27 13.40 41.68 16.43
CA SER A 27 12.16 41.38 17.16
C SER A 27 11.18 40.63 16.25
N ILE A 28 10.38 39.74 16.83
CA ILE A 28 9.38 38.95 16.09
C ILE A 28 8.01 39.22 16.68
N GLN A 29 7.05 39.62 15.84
CA GLN A 29 5.64 39.69 16.20
C GLN A 29 4.90 38.46 15.68
N THR A 30 4.34 37.66 16.58
CA THR A 30 3.64 36.42 16.24
C THR A 30 2.13 36.61 16.29
N ARG A 31 1.42 36.22 15.22
CA ARG A 31 -0.04 36.20 15.16
C ARG A 31 -0.55 34.85 14.69
N LEU A 32 -1.52 34.29 15.41
CA LEU A 32 -2.24 33.10 14.99
C LEU A 32 -3.45 33.46 14.13
N LYS A 33 -3.65 32.76 13.02
CA LYS A 33 -4.81 32.93 12.13
C LYS A 33 -5.18 31.61 11.46
N ARG A 34 -6.47 31.34 11.24
CA ARG A 34 -6.89 30.21 10.40
C ARG A 34 -6.96 30.61 8.92
N CYS A 35 -6.42 29.76 8.04
CA CYS A 35 -6.17 30.09 6.62
C CYS A 35 -7.42 30.35 5.78
N GLY A 36 -8.58 29.75 6.10
CA GLY A 36 -9.86 29.93 5.38
C GLY A 36 -9.91 29.53 3.89
N GLY A 37 -8.76 29.30 3.24
CA GLY A 37 -8.69 29.13 1.78
C GLY A 37 -9.05 27.75 1.22
N CYS A 38 -9.29 26.76 2.09
CA CYS A 38 -9.83 25.45 1.74
C CYS A 38 -10.36 24.74 3.00
N GLY A 39 -10.97 23.57 2.82
CA GLY A 39 -11.53 22.76 3.92
C GLY A 39 -10.55 22.33 5.01
N ASN A 40 -9.23 22.42 4.79
CA ASN A 40 -8.23 22.09 5.83
C ASN A 40 -8.15 23.14 6.95
N ASN A 41 -8.54 24.38 6.67
CA ASN A 41 -8.57 25.52 7.59
C ASN A 41 -7.37 25.59 8.58
N CYS A 42 -6.17 25.43 8.03
CA CYS A 42 -4.91 25.28 8.79
C CYS A 42 -4.73 26.42 9.81
N LEU A 43 -4.28 26.09 11.03
CA LEU A 43 -3.84 27.09 12.01
C LEU A 43 -2.46 27.61 11.61
N LEU A 44 -2.42 28.87 11.17
CA LEU A 44 -1.22 29.54 10.71
C LEU A 44 -0.59 30.33 11.86
N THR A 45 0.71 30.19 12.02
CA THR A 45 1.54 31.06 12.84
C THR A 45 2.26 32.04 11.91
N ILE A 46 1.87 33.31 11.99
CA ILE A 46 2.41 34.40 11.16
C ILE A 46 3.41 35.17 12.00
N ASN A 47 4.70 34.96 11.75
CA ASN A 47 5.79 35.73 12.32
C ASN A 47 6.07 36.92 11.40
N ARG A 48 5.95 38.14 11.92
CA ARG A 48 6.29 39.38 11.20
C ARG A 48 7.58 39.94 11.74
N PHE A 49 8.51 40.22 10.84
CA PHE A 49 9.82 40.79 11.16
C PHE A 49 9.82 42.32 10.96
N PRO A 50 10.81 43.03 11.52
CA PRO A 50 10.86 44.49 11.49
C PRO A 50 11.02 45.06 10.08
N ASP A 51 11.67 44.30 9.18
CA ASP A 51 11.83 44.61 7.76
C ASP A 51 10.51 44.49 6.94
N GLY A 52 9.40 44.16 7.61
CA GLY A 52 8.09 43.98 7.00
C GLY A 52 7.87 42.59 6.40
N SER A 53 8.91 41.74 6.34
CA SER A 53 8.80 40.37 5.87
C SER A 53 7.96 39.52 6.83
N ARG A 54 7.37 38.46 6.29
CA ARG A 54 6.49 37.56 7.04
C ARG A 54 6.93 36.13 6.80
N PHE A 55 7.14 35.38 7.88
CA PHE A 55 7.30 33.94 7.83
C PHE A 55 6.05 33.29 8.39
N ILE A 56 5.37 32.51 7.55
CA ILE A 56 4.14 31.83 7.90
C ILE A 56 4.47 30.34 8.02
N SER A 57 4.13 29.77 9.17
CA SER A 57 4.23 28.33 9.45
C SER A 57 2.86 27.76 9.85
N GLY A 58 2.74 26.43 9.93
CA GLY A 58 1.47 25.74 10.17
C GLY A 58 0.58 25.61 8.92
N ASN A 59 1.01 26.14 7.77
CA ASN A 59 0.34 25.96 6.49
C ASN A 59 0.67 24.59 5.85
N ARG A 60 -0.36 23.89 5.36
CA ARG A 60 -0.18 22.68 4.52
C ARG A 60 0.12 22.99 3.03
N CYS A 61 -0.08 24.24 2.60
CA CYS A 61 0.13 24.67 1.21
C CYS A 61 0.70 26.09 1.12
N GLU A 62 1.22 26.48 -0.05
CA GLU A 62 1.84 27.79 -0.25
C GLU A 62 0.85 28.93 -0.54
N LYS A 63 -0.46 28.65 -0.67
CA LYS A 63 -1.50 29.68 -0.88
C LYS A 63 -1.51 30.75 0.22
N SER A 64 -1.20 30.35 1.46
CA SER A 64 -1.13 31.24 2.62
C SER A 64 0.05 32.21 2.58
N LEU A 65 1.07 31.95 1.75
CA LEU A 65 2.29 32.76 1.63
C LEU A 65 2.15 33.93 0.64
N GLY A 66 0.97 34.14 0.03
CA GLY A 66 0.74 35.23 -0.92
C GLY A 66 1.47 35.07 -2.26
N LYS A 67 2.18 33.95 -2.49
CA LYS A 67 2.64 33.57 -3.82
C LYS A 67 1.42 33.10 -4.60
N GLU A 68 1.20 33.67 -5.79
CA GLU A 68 0.23 33.12 -6.73
C GLU A 68 0.48 31.62 -6.83
N SER A 69 -0.52 30.81 -6.48
CA SER A 69 -0.44 29.38 -6.76
C SER A 69 -0.23 29.28 -8.27
N ASN A 70 0.82 28.59 -8.72
CA ASN A 70 0.98 28.17 -10.11
C ASN A 70 -0.25 27.33 -10.51
N ARG A 71 -1.38 27.99 -10.80
CA ARG A 71 -2.66 27.37 -11.20
C ARG A 71 -2.53 26.60 -12.51
N SER A 72 -1.37 26.68 -13.16
CA SER A 72 -1.03 25.97 -14.38
C SER A 72 -0.44 24.57 -14.18
N ILE A 73 -0.07 24.15 -12.96
CA ILE A 73 0.58 22.83 -12.75
C ILE A 73 -0.49 21.78 -12.45
N PRO A 74 -0.61 20.70 -13.26
CA PRO A 74 -1.63 19.69 -13.06
C PRO A 74 -1.47 18.92 -11.74
N ASN A 75 -2.61 18.68 -11.08
CA ASN A 75 -2.73 17.84 -9.88
C ASN A 75 -3.83 16.79 -10.08
N LEU A 76 -3.46 15.56 -10.42
CA LEU A 76 -4.42 14.50 -10.66
C LEU A 76 -5.11 14.00 -9.38
N TYR A 77 -4.48 14.13 -8.21
CA TYR A 77 -5.11 13.80 -6.92
C TYR A 77 -6.32 14.71 -6.67
N ASP A 78 -6.17 16.03 -6.88
CA ASP A 78 -7.27 17.00 -6.71
C ASP A 78 -8.39 16.76 -7.73
N TYR A 79 -8.04 16.48 -9.00
CA TYR A 79 -9.03 16.12 -10.02
C TYR A 79 -9.79 14.84 -9.66
N LYS A 80 -9.06 13.75 -9.32
CA LYS A 80 -9.65 12.46 -8.97
C LYS A 80 -10.56 12.56 -7.75
N TYR A 81 -10.14 13.29 -6.71
CA TYR A 81 -10.95 13.50 -5.50
C TYR A 81 -12.25 14.25 -5.81
N LYS A 82 -12.18 15.32 -6.61
CA LYS A 82 -13.38 16.07 -7.04
C LYS A 82 -14.31 15.23 -7.90
N ARG A 83 -13.76 14.48 -8.86
CA ARG A 83 -14.53 13.58 -9.74
C ARG A 83 -15.19 12.44 -8.96
N LEU A 84 -14.53 11.94 -7.92
CA LEU A 84 -15.08 10.92 -7.04
C LEU A 84 -16.24 11.44 -6.19
N LEU A 85 -16.19 12.71 -5.78
CA LEU A 85 -17.22 13.33 -4.92
C LEU A 85 -18.29 14.12 -5.70
N SER A 86 -18.26 14.10 -7.04
CA SER A 86 -19.21 14.86 -7.88
C SER A 86 -20.56 14.18 -8.06
N TYR A 87 -20.81 13.04 -7.43
CA TYR A 87 -22.07 12.32 -7.54
C TYR A 87 -23.14 13.00 -6.68
N GLU A 88 -24.29 13.31 -7.29
CA GLU A 88 -25.42 13.97 -6.62
C GLU A 88 -26.45 12.94 -6.17
N PRO A 89 -26.66 12.77 -4.86
CA PRO A 89 -27.65 11.83 -4.35
C PRO A 89 -29.08 12.17 -4.79
N LEU A 90 -29.94 11.15 -4.83
CA LEU A 90 -31.38 11.36 -5.04
C LEU A 90 -31.98 12.29 -3.97
N PRO A 91 -32.86 13.23 -4.37
CA PRO A 91 -33.76 13.90 -3.44
C PRO A 91 -34.60 12.89 -2.64
N GLU A 92 -35.01 13.25 -1.43
CA GLU A 92 -35.76 12.35 -0.54
C GLU A 92 -37.05 11.84 -1.18
N GLU A 93 -37.73 12.69 -1.97
CA GLU A 93 -38.98 12.34 -2.65
C GLU A 93 -38.78 11.30 -3.77
N LYS A 94 -37.55 11.18 -4.28
CA LYS A 94 -37.16 10.23 -5.33
C LYS A 94 -36.44 9.00 -4.80
N ALA A 95 -36.34 8.86 -3.48
CA ALA A 95 -35.67 7.77 -2.80
C ALA A 95 -36.66 6.87 -2.05
N PRO A 96 -37.51 6.10 -2.76
CA PRO A 96 -38.58 5.30 -2.15
C PRO A 96 -38.07 4.21 -1.19
N ARG A 97 -36.78 3.87 -1.27
CA ARG A 97 -36.16 2.87 -0.38
C ARG A 97 -35.38 3.50 0.78
N GLY A 98 -35.47 4.82 0.94
CA GLY A 98 -34.88 5.57 2.04
C GLY A 98 -33.39 5.85 1.86
N VAL A 99 -32.73 6.15 2.97
CA VAL A 99 -31.31 6.55 3.03
C VAL A 99 -30.43 5.34 3.28
N ILE A 100 -29.30 5.26 2.57
CA ILE A 100 -28.23 4.31 2.84
C ILE A 100 -26.90 5.03 3.04
N GLY A 101 -26.24 4.75 4.17
CA GLY A 101 -24.96 5.32 4.55
C GLY A 101 -23.80 4.57 3.93
N LEU A 102 -22.88 5.28 3.28
CA LEU A 102 -21.63 4.73 2.77
C LEU A 102 -20.45 5.47 3.46
N PRO A 103 -19.60 4.76 4.22
CA PRO A 103 -18.41 5.38 4.80
C PRO A 103 -17.34 5.61 3.73
N MET A 104 -16.79 6.81 3.64
CA MET A 104 -15.69 7.17 2.72
C MET A 104 -14.35 6.70 3.26
N VAL A 105 -14.11 5.39 3.19
CA VAL A 105 -12.99 4.72 3.86
C VAL A 105 -12.31 3.71 2.94
N LEU A 106 -11.03 3.42 3.18
CA LEU A 106 -10.27 2.34 2.53
C LEU A 106 -10.52 2.22 1.00
N ASN A 107 -11.03 1.08 0.52
CA ASN A 107 -11.31 0.82 -0.89
C ASN A 107 -12.59 1.52 -1.40
N MET A 108 -13.37 2.20 -0.55
CA MET A 108 -14.48 3.04 -1.02
C MET A 108 -13.98 4.19 -1.89
N TYR A 109 -12.73 4.64 -1.69
CA TYR A 109 -12.06 5.59 -2.61
C TYR A 109 -11.82 5.04 -4.02
N GLU A 110 -11.94 3.73 -4.23
CA GLU A 110 -11.91 3.07 -5.53
C GLU A 110 -13.32 2.67 -5.99
N ASN A 111 -14.10 2.08 -5.08
CA ASN A 111 -15.34 1.37 -5.42
C ASN A 111 -16.61 2.24 -5.27
N TYR A 112 -16.49 3.49 -4.79
CA TYR A 112 -17.63 4.39 -4.62
C TYR A 112 -18.45 4.63 -5.91
N PRO A 113 -17.85 4.84 -7.10
CA PRO A 113 -18.61 5.00 -8.35
C PRO A 113 -19.59 3.84 -8.61
N PHE A 114 -19.16 2.61 -8.31
CA PHE A 114 -20.00 1.42 -8.38
C PHE A 114 -21.13 1.50 -7.35
N TRP A 115 -20.80 1.67 -6.06
CA TRP A 115 -21.80 1.61 -5.00
C TRP A 115 -22.81 2.74 -5.06
N PHE A 116 -22.38 3.95 -5.38
CA PHE A 116 -23.26 5.09 -5.59
C PHE A 116 -24.31 4.78 -6.67
N THR A 117 -23.84 4.34 -7.84
CA THR A 117 -24.71 4.05 -8.99
C THR A 117 -25.63 2.88 -8.72
N PHE A 118 -25.12 1.83 -8.05
CA PHE A 118 -25.90 0.66 -7.68
C PHE A 118 -27.08 1.02 -6.78
N PHE A 119 -26.84 1.73 -5.67
CA PHE A 119 -27.90 2.10 -4.73
C PHE A 119 -28.83 3.17 -5.29
N THR A 120 -28.31 4.12 -6.06
CA THR A 120 -29.13 5.13 -6.75
C THR A 120 -30.07 4.49 -7.76
N GLU A 121 -29.62 3.52 -8.56
CA GLU A 121 -30.47 2.79 -9.51
C GLU A 121 -31.54 1.95 -8.78
N LEU A 122 -31.24 1.48 -7.58
CA LEU A 122 -32.19 0.82 -6.70
C LEU A 122 -33.09 1.82 -5.94
N GLY A 123 -33.03 3.12 -6.21
CA GLY A 123 -33.91 4.11 -5.57
C GLY A 123 -33.61 4.38 -4.09
N PHE A 124 -32.37 4.19 -3.66
CA PHE A 124 -31.88 4.67 -2.37
C PHE A 124 -31.25 6.05 -2.52
N ARG A 125 -31.40 6.89 -1.50
CA ARG A 125 -30.60 8.08 -1.33
C ARG A 125 -29.28 7.71 -0.66
N VAL A 126 -28.18 7.85 -1.40
CA VAL A 126 -26.83 7.60 -0.87
C VAL A 126 -26.40 8.78 0.01
N GLN A 127 -26.00 8.50 1.25
CA GLN A 127 -25.42 9.47 2.17
C GLN A 127 -23.99 9.07 2.51
N LEU A 128 -23.04 9.95 2.26
CA LEU A 128 -21.64 9.74 2.61
C LEU A 128 -21.34 10.21 4.02
N SER A 129 -20.42 9.52 4.69
CA SER A 129 -19.73 10.08 5.87
C SER A 129 -19.00 11.38 5.49
N PRO A 130 -18.78 12.31 6.43
CA PRO A 130 -18.09 13.56 6.14
C PRO A 130 -16.63 13.34 5.73
N ARG A 131 -16.01 14.41 5.23
CA ARG A 131 -14.57 14.44 4.96
C ARG A 131 -13.78 14.15 6.24
N SER A 132 -12.75 13.33 6.10
CA SER A 132 -11.83 12.98 7.17
C SER A 132 -11.19 14.20 7.82
N SER A 133 -11.08 14.14 9.13
CA SER A 133 -10.45 15.16 9.95
C SER A 133 -9.97 14.53 11.26
N ARG A 134 -9.09 15.24 11.98
CA ARG A 134 -8.66 14.81 13.30
C ARG A 134 -9.83 14.59 14.28
N ALA A 135 -10.82 15.47 14.26
CA ALA A 135 -12.02 15.34 15.09
C ALA A 135 -12.83 14.08 14.73
N LEU A 136 -12.92 13.75 13.43
CA LEU A 136 -13.57 12.52 12.98
C LEU A 136 -12.81 11.28 13.46
N TYR A 137 -11.48 11.28 13.38
CA TYR A 137 -10.65 10.21 13.92
C TYR A 137 -10.88 10.01 15.42
N GLU A 138 -10.87 11.10 16.19
CA GLU A 138 -11.09 11.08 17.65
C GLU A 138 -12.48 10.56 18.03
N LEU A 139 -13.50 10.82 17.20
CA LEU A 139 -14.87 10.33 17.41
C LEU A 139 -14.99 8.80 17.52
N GLY A 140 -14.12 8.06 16.83
CA GLY A 140 -14.15 6.59 16.82
C GLY A 140 -12.99 5.92 17.54
N ALA A 141 -12.08 6.70 18.14
CA ALA A 141 -10.78 6.21 18.56
C ALA A 141 -10.84 5.09 19.63
N GLU A 142 -11.80 5.20 20.56
CA GLU A 142 -11.97 4.24 21.67
C GLU A 142 -12.40 2.84 21.23
N THR A 143 -12.94 2.72 20.02
CA THR A 143 -13.43 1.44 19.46
C THR A 143 -12.40 0.70 18.62
N ILE A 144 -11.18 1.26 18.49
CA ILE A 144 -10.10 0.66 17.69
C ILE A 144 -9.45 -0.49 18.49
N PRO A 145 -9.49 -1.75 18.01
CA PRO A 145 -8.99 -2.89 18.78
C PRO A 145 -7.47 -3.07 18.74
N SER A 146 -6.76 -2.36 17.87
CA SER A 146 -5.31 -2.52 17.71
C SER A 146 -4.62 -1.24 17.27
N ASP A 147 -3.62 -0.83 18.04
CA ASP A 147 -2.73 0.28 17.68
C ASP A 147 -1.88 0.01 16.45
N THR A 148 -1.70 -1.27 16.08
CA THR A 148 -0.92 -1.67 14.91
C THR A 148 -1.70 -1.58 13.60
N ALA A 149 -3.01 -1.33 13.66
CA ALA A 149 -3.82 -1.08 12.47
C ALA A 149 -3.31 0.17 11.73
N CYS A 150 -3.37 0.16 10.40
CA CYS A 150 -2.96 1.34 9.64
C CYS A 150 -3.92 2.52 9.88
N PHE A 151 -3.42 3.75 9.84
CA PHE A 151 -4.22 4.96 10.05
C PHE A 151 -5.53 5.02 9.22
N PRO A 152 -5.53 4.65 7.92
CA PRO A 152 -6.76 4.60 7.11
C PRO A 152 -7.82 3.64 7.65
N ALA A 153 -7.41 2.54 8.30
CA ALA A 153 -8.34 1.59 8.91
C ALA A 153 -8.90 2.16 10.21
N LYS A 154 -8.05 2.77 11.04
CA LYS A 154 -8.48 3.45 12.26
C LYS A 154 -9.53 4.53 12.01
N LEU A 155 -9.40 5.28 10.92
CA LEU A 155 -10.38 6.30 10.51
C LEU A 155 -11.78 5.72 10.27
N VAL A 156 -11.92 4.44 9.89
CA VAL A 156 -13.21 3.82 9.61
C VAL A 156 -14.17 3.95 10.79
N HIS A 157 -13.65 3.78 12.01
CA HIS A 157 -14.44 3.89 13.24
C HIS A 157 -15.10 5.27 13.36
N GLY A 158 -14.34 6.34 13.09
CA GLY A 158 -14.84 7.71 13.06
C GLY A 158 -15.90 7.95 12.00
N HIS A 159 -15.70 7.42 10.79
CA HIS A 159 -16.67 7.55 9.69
C HIS A 159 -17.99 6.85 9.99
N ILE A 160 -17.94 5.65 10.57
CA ILE A 160 -19.13 4.90 11.00
C ILE A 160 -19.84 5.65 12.12
N ALA A 161 -19.10 6.08 13.15
CA ALA A 161 -19.67 6.83 14.27
C ALA A 161 -20.38 8.11 13.80
N SER A 162 -19.77 8.84 12.86
CA SER A 162 -20.39 10.04 12.30
C SER A 162 -21.66 9.77 11.50
N LEU A 163 -21.73 8.67 10.73
CA LEU A 163 -22.96 8.30 10.02
C LEU A 163 -24.10 8.01 11.00
N ILE A 164 -23.79 7.30 12.09
CA ILE A 164 -24.75 6.97 13.14
C ILE A 164 -25.25 8.25 13.85
N GLN A 165 -24.33 9.16 14.21
CA GLN A 165 -24.70 10.45 14.82
C GLN A 165 -25.52 11.35 13.89
N GLN A 166 -25.37 11.20 12.56
CA GLN A 166 -26.22 11.86 11.56
C GLN A 166 -27.60 11.21 11.41
N GLY A 167 -27.92 10.17 12.20
CA GLY A 167 -29.22 9.49 12.18
C GLY A 167 -29.36 8.44 11.08
N VAL A 168 -28.28 8.04 10.40
CA VAL A 168 -28.35 7.03 9.35
C VAL A 168 -28.59 5.64 9.96
N LYS A 169 -29.70 5.01 9.60
CA LYS A 169 -30.13 3.71 10.15
C LYS A 169 -29.64 2.48 9.40
N THR A 170 -29.24 2.63 8.14
CA THR A 170 -28.71 1.53 7.34
C THR A 170 -27.36 1.93 6.76
N ILE A 171 -26.30 1.20 7.10
CA ILE A 171 -24.94 1.49 6.63
C ILE A 171 -24.45 0.32 5.78
N TRP A 172 -23.99 0.61 4.55
CA TRP A 172 -23.38 -0.36 3.65
C TRP A 172 -21.86 -0.29 3.71
N TYR A 173 -21.24 -1.37 4.18
CA TYR A 173 -19.79 -1.49 4.24
C TYR A 173 -19.35 -2.94 3.97
N PRO A 174 -19.18 -3.36 2.71
CA PRO A 174 -19.01 -4.78 2.36
C PRO A 174 -17.56 -5.27 2.50
N SER A 175 -17.42 -6.57 2.76
CA SER A 175 -16.15 -7.30 2.82
C SER A 175 -15.79 -7.85 1.43
N ILE A 176 -14.74 -7.31 0.80
CA ILE A 176 -14.35 -7.67 -0.57
C ILE A 176 -13.03 -8.43 -0.57
N ILE A 177 -13.09 -9.75 -0.77
CA ILE A 177 -11.91 -10.65 -0.78
C ILE A 177 -11.07 -10.41 -2.04
N HIS A 178 -11.69 -10.54 -3.21
CA HIS A 178 -11.05 -10.39 -4.50
C HIS A 178 -11.54 -9.11 -5.16
N GLU A 179 -10.59 -8.24 -5.48
CA GLU A 179 -10.81 -7.08 -6.31
C GLU A 179 -10.76 -7.48 -7.80
N ARG A 180 -10.92 -6.54 -8.73
CA ARG A 180 -10.82 -6.85 -10.16
C ARG A 180 -9.39 -7.19 -10.58
N GLN A 181 -9.24 -8.11 -11.53
CA GLN A 181 -7.93 -8.42 -12.09
C GLN A 181 -7.55 -7.36 -13.15
N GLU A 182 -6.83 -6.33 -12.75
CA GLU A 182 -6.32 -5.30 -13.69
C GLU A 182 -5.07 -5.74 -14.45
N GLN A 183 -4.27 -6.62 -13.87
CA GLN A 183 -3.05 -7.16 -14.46
C GLN A 183 -3.26 -8.65 -14.75
N LEU A 184 -3.38 -9.02 -16.02
CA LEU A 184 -3.68 -10.40 -16.44
C LEU A 184 -2.61 -11.41 -16.01
N GLU A 185 -1.35 -10.97 -15.97
CA GLU A 185 -0.21 -11.80 -15.59
C GLU A 185 0.04 -11.85 -14.07
N ALA A 186 -0.78 -11.16 -13.27
CA ALA A 186 -0.72 -11.27 -11.81
C ALA A 186 -1.18 -12.67 -11.37
N ASN A 187 -0.58 -13.18 -10.29
CA ASN A 187 -0.92 -14.48 -9.72
C ASN A 187 -2.32 -14.50 -9.08
N ASN A 188 -2.77 -13.35 -8.57
CA ASN A 188 -4.10 -13.18 -7.96
C ASN A 188 -4.49 -11.69 -7.89
N ASN A 189 -5.69 -11.41 -7.38
CA ASN A 189 -6.31 -10.08 -7.29
C ASN A 189 -6.94 -9.83 -5.92
N PHE A 190 -6.34 -10.33 -4.84
CA PHE A 190 -6.81 -10.08 -3.48
C PHE A 190 -6.77 -8.59 -3.10
N ASN A 191 -7.73 -8.19 -2.27
CA ASN A 191 -7.58 -7.00 -1.44
C ASN A 191 -6.64 -7.28 -0.25
N CYS A 192 -6.20 -6.23 0.44
CA CYS A 192 -5.42 -6.43 1.66
C CYS A 192 -6.30 -7.01 2.78
N PRO A 193 -5.74 -7.80 3.72
CA PRO A 193 -6.51 -8.37 4.82
C PRO A 193 -7.33 -7.36 5.61
N MET A 194 -6.82 -6.12 5.78
CA MET A 194 -7.58 -5.03 6.40
C MET A 194 -8.86 -4.73 5.63
N VAL A 195 -8.78 -4.45 4.31
CA VAL A 195 -9.98 -4.20 3.48
C VAL A 195 -10.95 -5.37 3.49
N ILE A 196 -10.43 -6.61 3.54
CA ILE A 196 -11.27 -7.81 3.52
C ILE A 196 -12.09 -7.93 4.81
N SER A 197 -11.50 -7.67 5.98
CA SER A 197 -12.13 -8.01 7.27
C SER A 197 -12.54 -6.82 8.12
N TYR A 198 -12.15 -5.58 7.79
CA TYR A 198 -12.51 -4.43 8.63
C TYR A 198 -14.02 -4.23 8.84
N PRO A 199 -14.89 -4.52 7.88
CA PRO A 199 -16.32 -4.49 8.16
C PRO A 199 -16.77 -5.43 9.30
N GLU A 200 -16.14 -6.59 9.44
CA GLU A 200 -16.37 -7.49 10.60
C GLU A 200 -15.77 -6.89 11.88
N VAL A 201 -14.62 -6.22 11.80
CA VAL A 201 -14.05 -5.52 12.96
C VAL A 201 -15.01 -4.46 13.49
N ILE A 202 -15.54 -3.62 12.59
CA ILE A 202 -16.53 -2.58 12.95
C ILE A 202 -17.76 -3.21 13.61
N LYS A 203 -18.32 -4.24 13.00
CA LYS A 203 -19.51 -4.94 13.53
C LYS A 203 -19.31 -5.45 14.96
N ASN A 204 -18.11 -5.94 15.28
CA ASN A 204 -17.84 -6.60 16.57
C ASN A 204 -17.22 -5.68 17.63
N ASN A 205 -16.83 -4.45 17.31
CA ASN A 205 -16.13 -3.55 18.24
C ASN A 205 -16.83 -2.19 18.46
N MET A 206 -17.94 -1.92 17.77
CA MET A 206 -18.68 -0.66 17.90
C MET A 206 -20.07 -0.90 18.48
N ASP A 207 -20.19 -0.87 19.81
CA ASP A 207 -21.44 -1.06 20.55
C ASP A 207 -22.54 -0.08 20.12
N MET A 208 -22.14 1.14 19.72
CA MET A 208 -23.06 2.17 19.23
C MET A 208 -23.92 1.74 18.03
N ILE A 209 -23.51 0.70 17.28
CA ILE A 209 -24.33 0.12 16.21
C ILE A 209 -25.60 -0.50 16.80
N LEU A 210 -25.47 -1.27 17.88
CA LEU A 210 -26.59 -1.90 18.57
C LEU A 210 -27.39 -0.88 19.36
N GLU A 211 -26.72 0.01 20.10
CA GLU A 211 -27.37 1.04 20.93
C GLU A 211 -28.25 2.00 20.13
N ASN A 212 -27.90 2.27 18.87
CA ASN A 212 -28.64 3.18 17.99
C ASN A 212 -29.55 2.46 16.99
N ASP A 213 -29.72 1.13 17.11
CA ASP A 213 -30.52 0.30 16.20
C ASP A 213 -30.14 0.50 14.73
N VAL A 214 -28.85 0.40 14.44
CA VAL A 214 -28.28 0.60 13.10
C VAL A 214 -28.08 -0.75 12.42
N HIS A 215 -28.66 -0.89 11.23
CA HIS A 215 -28.44 -2.05 10.37
C HIS A 215 -27.14 -1.89 9.58
N LEU A 216 -26.03 -2.40 10.13
CA LEU A 216 -24.76 -2.51 9.42
C LEU A 216 -24.79 -3.70 8.46
N MET A 217 -24.78 -3.41 7.16
CA MET A 217 -24.69 -4.38 6.08
C MET A 217 -23.23 -4.59 5.65
N ASN A 218 -22.64 -5.70 6.07
CA ASN A 218 -21.23 -6.00 5.83
C ASN A 218 -20.96 -7.36 5.15
N PRO A 219 -21.66 -7.70 4.05
CA PRO A 219 -21.56 -9.02 3.45
C PRO A 219 -20.21 -9.27 2.78
N PHE A 220 -19.82 -10.55 2.70
CA PHE A 220 -18.73 -10.99 1.84
C PHE A 220 -19.19 -11.08 0.39
N LEU A 221 -18.55 -10.33 -0.51
CA LEU A 221 -19.00 -10.19 -1.90
C LEU A 221 -17.95 -10.68 -2.91
N PRO A 222 -18.36 -11.45 -3.94
CA PRO A 222 -17.50 -11.84 -5.06
C PRO A 222 -17.41 -10.69 -6.08
N TYR A 223 -16.81 -9.57 -5.69
CA TYR A 223 -16.80 -8.33 -6.49
C TYR A 223 -16.13 -8.49 -7.87
N ASN A 224 -15.21 -9.45 -8.00
CA ASN A 224 -14.52 -9.79 -9.25
C ASN A 224 -15.38 -10.56 -10.26
N ASP A 225 -16.48 -11.21 -9.83
CA ASP A 225 -17.37 -11.99 -10.70
C ASP A 225 -18.76 -11.34 -10.73
N GLN A 226 -19.05 -10.62 -11.81
CA GLN A 226 -20.30 -9.89 -11.97
C GLN A 226 -21.55 -10.78 -11.85
N LYS A 227 -21.50 -12.03 -12.33
CA LYS A 227 -22.66 -12.94 -12.29
C LYS A 227 -22.92 -13.43 -10.86
N GLN A 228 -21.86 -13.80 -10.14
CA GLN A 228 -21.96 -14.21 -8.75
C GLN A 228 -22.31 -13.03 -7.84
N LEU A 229 -21.82 -11.83 -8.17
CA LEU A 229 -22.13 -10.60 -7.45
C LEU A 229 -23.63 -10.29 -7.51
N VAL A 230 -24.27 -10.39 -8.69
CA VAL A 230 -25.73 -10.25 -8.82
C VAL A 230 -26.48 -11.25 -7.95
N LYS A 231 -26.04 -12.52 -7.94
CA LYS A 231 -26.68 -13.56 -7.12
C LYS A 231 -26.56 -13.24 -5.63
N ARG A 232 -25.36 -12.87 -5.17
CA ARG A 232 -25.10 -12.56 -3.76
C ARG A 232 -25.83 -11.30 -3.32
N LEU A 233 -25.78 -10.21 -4.10
CA LEU A 233 -26.49 -8.96 -3.77
C LEU A 233 -28.01 -9.15 -3.71
N HIS A 234 -28.59 -9.98 -4.58
CA HIS A 234 -30.01 -10.31 -4.49
C HIS A 234 -30.38 -11.05 -3.20
N GLN A 235 -29.48 -11.88 -2.67
CA GLN A 235 -29.69 -12.56 -1.38
C GLN A 235 -29.60 -11.56 -0.21
N GLU A 236 -28.56 -10.72 -0.21
CA GLU A 236 -28.33 -9.71 0.84
C GLU A 236 -29.42 -8.64 0.90
N LEU A 237 -30.02 -8.29 -0.24
CA LEU A 237 -31.09 -7.28 -0.34
C LEU A 237 -32.51 -7.86 -0.27
N SER A 238 -32.66 -9.12 0.13
CA SER A 238 -33.96 -9.80 0.17
C SER A 238 -35.00 -9.10 1.03
N ALA A 239 -34.58 -8.42 2.11
CA ALA A 239 -35.46 -7.64 2.99
C ALA A 239 -36.23 -6.53 2.25
N TRP A 240 -35.66 -5.95 1.20
CA TRP A 240 -36.30 -4.90 0.37
C TRP A 240 -37.14 -5.46 -0.77
N ARG A 241 -37.27 -6.79 -0.90
CA ARG A 241 -38.05 -7.49 -1.94
C ARG A 241 -37.71 -7.03 -3.37
N ILE A 242 -36.44 -6.70 -3.60
CA ILE A 242 -35.93 -6.24 -4.90
C ILE A 242 -35.78 -7.44 -5.83
N SER A 243 -36.37 -7.36 -7.03
CA SER A 243 -36.29 -8.48 -7.98
C SER A 243 -34.86 -8.71 -8.46
N LYS A 244 -34.49 -9.97 -8.73
CA LYS A 244 -33.18 -10.30 -9.32
C LYS A 244 -32.89 -9.56 -10.63
N LYS A 245 -33.92 -9.27 -11.45
CA LYS A 245 -33.78 -8.49 -12.70
C LYS A 245 -33.39 -7.05 -12.41
N GLU A 246 -33.98 -6.44 -11.40
CA GLU A 246 -33.67 -5.08 -10.96
C GLU A 246 -32.25 -5.00 -10.40
N VAL A 247 -31.85 -5.94 -9.54
CA VAL A 247 -30.45 -6.04 -9.05
C VAL A 247 -29.47 -6.22 -10.21
N ALA A 248 -29.76 -7.09 -11.17
CA ALA A 248 -28.89 -7.32 -12.32
C ALA A 248 -28.70 -6.05 -13.17
N ARG A 249 -29.77 -5.28 -13.40
CA ARG A 249 -29.72 -3.99 -14.09
C ARG A 249 -28.87 -2.98 -13.33
N ALA A 250 -29.06 -2.87 -12.01
CA ALA A 250 -28.27 -1.98 -11.15
C ALA A 250 -26.79 -2.34 -11.14
N VAL A 251 -26.45 -3.63 -11.02
CA VAL A 251 -25.05 -4.10 -11.09
C VAL A 251 -24.44 -3.79 -12.46
N ASN A 252 -25.18 -3.98 -13.55
CA ASN A 252 -24.66 -3.67 -14.89
C ASN A 252 -24.33 -2.17 -15.04
N LYS A 253 -25.28 -1.29 -14.69
CA LYS A 253 -25.06 0.16 -14.72
C LYS A 253 -23.90 0.60 -13.83
N ALA A 254 -23.84 0.09 -12.60
CA ALA A 254 -22.75 0.36 -11.67
C ALA A 254 -21.38 -0.12 -12.18
N TRP A 255 -21.35 -1.27 -12.86
CA TRP A 255 -20.13 -1.80 -13.46
C TRP A 255 -19.61 -0.89 -14.58
N GLN A 256 -20.51 -0.42 -15.46
CA GLN A 256 -20.16 0.52 -16.51
C GLN A 256 -19.70 1.86 -15.96
N GLU A 257 -20.33 2.36 -14.89
CA GLU A 257 -19.89 3.61 -14.25
C GLU A 257 -18.46 3.49 -13.71
N ASP A 258 -18.15 2.39 -13.03
CA ASP A 258 -16.81 2.17 -12.50
C ASP A 258 -15.75 2.11 -13.61
N LEU A 259 -16.07 1.48 -14.75
CA LEU A 259 -15.18 1.49 -15.92
C LEU A 259 -15.03 2.90 -16.51
N ARG A 260 -16.11 3.67 -16.59
CA ARG A 260 -16.08 5.07 -17.06
C ARG A 260 -15.23 5.94 -16.15
N PHE A 261 -15.41 5.83 -14.83
CA PHE A 261 -14.59 6.57 -13.86
C PHE A 261 -13.09 6.27 -14.06
N LYS A 262 -12.72 5.00 -14.20
CA LYS A 262 -11.33 4.61 -14.47
C LYS A 262 -10.81 5.19 -15.79
N GLU A 263 -11.64 5.21 -16.82
CA GLU A 263 -11.29 5.81 -18.11
C GLU A 263 -11.11 7.34 -18.00
N ASP A 264 -11.98 8.05 -17.26
CA ASP A 264 -11.83 9.49 -16.99
C ASP A 264 -10.46 9.80 -16.35
N ILE A 265 -9.99 8.95 -15.43
CA ILE A 265 -8.66 9.11 -14.79
C ILE A 265 -7.52 8.82 -15.77
N ARG A 266 -7.65 7.83 -16.65
CA ARG A 266 -6.63 7.52 -17.67
C ARG A 266 -6.52 8.63 -18.71
N GLN A 267 -7.64 9.15 -19.19
CA GLN A 267 -7.67 10.28 -20.12
C GLN A 267 -7.01 11.51 -19.50
N LYS A 268 -7.35 11.82 -18.25
CA LYS A 268 -6.68 12.92 -17.53
C LYS A 268 -5.19 12.66 -17.32
N GLY A 269 -4.80 11.41 -17.09
CA GLY A 269 -3.39 10.99 -17.07
C GLY A 269 -2.68 11.29 -18.39
N ALA A 270 -3.27 10.90 -19.52
CA ALA A 270 -2.72 11.14 -20.85
C ALA A 270 -2.58 12.64 -21.16
N GLU A 271 -3.56 13.47 -20.78
CA GLU A 271 -3.46 14.93 -20.90
C GLU A 271 -2.26 15.50 -20.12
N ILE A 272 -2.02 15.01 -18.90
CA ILE A 272 -0.90 15.48 -18.08
C ILE A 272 0.44 15.01 -18.66
N LEU A 273 0.51 13.78 -19.20
CA LEU A 273 1.71 13.30 -19.88
C LEU A 273 2.05 14.16 -21.10
N ALA A 274 1.07 14.49 -21.94
CA ALA A 274 1.24 15.40 -23.07
C ALA A 274 1.73 16.79 -22.62
N TYR A 275 1.13 17.36 -21.56
CA TYR A 275 1.60 18.62 -20.96
C TYR A 275 3.07 18.56 -20.51
N LEU A 276 3.53 17.42 -19.97
CA LEU A 276 4.92 17.27 -19.54
C LEU A 276 5.89 17.20 -20.72
N GLU A 277 5.48 16.57 -21.83
CA GLU A 277 6.25 16.53 -23.07
C GLU A 277 6.34 17.92 -23.71
N GLU A 278 5.22 18.63 -23.84
CA GLU A 278 5.14 19.97 -24.44
C GLU A 278 5.92 21.03 -23.66
N THR A 279 5.87 20.97 -22.32
CA THR A 279 6.49 22.00 -21.46
C THR A 279 7.90 21.65 -21.00
N GLY A 280 8.37 20.42 -21.23
CA GLY A 280 9.63 19.90 -20.69
C GLY A 280 9.69 19.85 -19.16
N LYS A 281 8.53 19.96 -18.47
CA LYS A 281 8.45 19.90 -17.01
C LYS A 281 8.57 18.46 -16.53
N GLN A 282 8.83 18.33 -15.23
CA GLN A 282 8.89 17.04 -14.54
C GLN A 282 7.53 16.70 -13.94
N GLY A 283 7.22 15.41 -13.89
CA GLY A 283 6.07 14.84 -13.20
C GLY A 283 6.48 13.86 -12.11
N ILE A 284 5.66 13.74 -11.08
CA ILE A 284 5.75 12.67 -10.08
C ILE A 284 4.49 11.83 -10.13
N VAL A 285 4.67 10.53 -10.31
CA VAL A 285 3.62 9.53 -10.01
C VAL A 285 3.66 9.29 -8.52
N LEU A 286 2.69 9.86 -7.80
CA LEU A 286 2.53 9.66 -6.37
C LEU A 286 1.71 8.39 -6.17
N ALA A 287 2.41 7.27 -6.00
CA ALA A 287 1.83 5.94 -5.96
C ALA A 287 1.40 5.56 -4.54
N GLY A 288 0.20 5.01 -4.41
CA GLY A 288 -0.36 4.68 -3.10
C GLY A 288 -1.39 3.56 -3.12
N ARG A 289 -2.28 3.56 -2.13
CA ARG A 289 -3.52 2.79 -2.15
C ARG A 289 -4.68 3.76 -2.41
N PRO A 290 -5.88 3.29 -2.78
CA PRO A 290 -7.00 4.18 -3.09
C PRO A 290 -7.29 5.19 -1.97
N TYR A 291 -7.19 4.77 -0.71
CA TYR A 291 -7.40 5.63 0.45
C TYR A 291 -6.36 6.74 0.63
N HIS A 292 -5.20 6.69 -0.04
CA HIS A 292 -4.29 7.83 -0.05
C HIS A 292 -4.85 9.01 -0.87
N LEU A 293 -5.97 8.85 -1.59
CA LEU A 293 -6.69 9.97 -2.17
C LEU A 293 -7.29 10.90 -1.10
N ASP A 294 -7.54 10.39 0.10
CA ASP A 294 -8.03 11.17 1.23
C ASP A 294 -7.00 12.24 1.66
N PRO A 295 -7.37 13.54 1.64
CA PRO A 295 -6.48 14.61 2.04
C PRO A 295 -5.98 14.57 3.50
N GLU A 296 -6.71 13.91 4.40
CA GLU A 296 -6.24 13.72 5.78
C GLU A 296 -5.23 12.58 5.89
N ILE A 297 -5.28 11.62 4.98
CA ILE A 297 -4.31 10.51 4.94
C ILE A 297 -3.04 10.95 4.17
N ASN A 298 -3.15 11.57 3.00
CA ASN A 298 -1.96 11.99 2.25
C ASN A 298 -1.28 13.26 2.80
N HIS A 299 -1.82 13.86 3.86
CA HIS A 299 -1.31 15.05 4.54
C HIS A 299 -1.13 16.30 3.66
N GLY A 300 -1.65 16.32 2.42
CA GLY A 300 -1.44 17.41 1.46
C GLY A 300 -0.11 17.32 0.69
N ILE A 301 0.49 16.13 0.61
CA ILE A 301 1.69 15.87 -0.19
C ILE A 301 1.50 16.25 -1.68
N PRO A 302 0.36 15.98 -2.34
CA PRO A 302 0.14 16.43 -3.73
C PRO A 302 0.29 17.94 -3.91
N GLU A 303 -0.23 18.73 -2.97
CA GLU A 303 -0.11 20.20 -2.98
C GLU A 303 1.34 20.66 -2.77
N ILE A 304 2.11 19.94 -1.95
CA ILE A 304 3.53 20.23 -1.78
C ILE A 304 4.28 19.98 -3.09
N ILE A 305 4.04 18.86 -3.77
CA ILE A 305 4.71 18.54 -5.04
C ILE A 305 4.41 19.61 -6.09
N THR A 306 3.14 19.98 -6.25
CA THR A 306 2.76 21.04 -7.21
C THR A 306 3.35 22.40 -6.85
N SER A 307 3.44 22.74 -5.56
CA SER A 307 4.13 23.98 -5.11
C SER A 307 5.62 24.00 -5.45
N LEU A 308 6.25 22.83 -5.64
CA LEU A 308 7.65 22.70 -6.05
C LEU A 308 7.86 22.79 -7.56
N GLY A 309 6.79 23.02 -8.35
CA GLY A 309 6.90 23.18 -9.80
C GLY A 309 6.68 21.90 -10.61
N VAL A 310 6.15 20.84 -10.00
CA VAL A 310 6.12 19.48 -10.56
C VAL A 310 4.68 18.98 -10.65
N ALA A 311 4.29 18.40 -11.79
CA ALA A 311 2.95 17.84 -11.95
C ALA A 311 2.79 16.57 -11.12
N VAL A 312 1.57 16.28 -10.66
CA VAL A 312 1.27 15.07 -9.88
C VAL A 312 0.30 14.18 -10.64
N LEU A 313 0.68 12.92 -10.83
CA LEU A 313 -0.17 11.84 -11.35
C LEU A 313 -0.46 10.80 -10.24
N THR A 314 -1.56 10.09 -10.36
CA THR A 314 -1.90 8.89 -9.57
C THR A 314 -1.40 7.63 -10.28
N GLU A 315 -1.20 6.53 -9.55
CA GLU A 315 -0.67 5.30 -10.15
C GLU A 315 -1.64 4.65 -11.16
N ASP A 316 -2.94 4.72 -10.91
CA ASP A 316 -3.99 4.16 -11.79
C ASP A 316 -4.10 4.87 -13.15
N ALA A 317 -3.66 6.12 -13.22
CA ALA A 317 -3.62 6.90 -14.44
C ALA A 317 -2.56 6.41 -15.44
N VAL A 318 -1.53 5.70 -14.97
CA VAL A 318 -0.38 5.28 -15.80
C VAL A 318 -0.12 3.78 -15.77
N ALA A 319 -0.67 3.04 -14.81
CA ALA A 319 -0.42 1.60 -14.64
C ALA A 319 -0.75 0.78 -15.91
N HIS A 320 -1.77 1.16 -16.66
CA HIS A 320 -2.16 0.48 -17.90
C HIS A 320 -1.15 0.63 -19.06
N LEU A 321 -0.22 1.58 -18.94
CA LEU A 321 0.87 1.80 -19.91
C LEU A 321 2.14 1.01 -19.54
N GLY A 322 2.20 0.47 -18.32
CA GLY A 322 3.34 -0.28 -17.81
C GLY A 322 3.36 -1.73 -18.27
N LYS A 323 4.55 -2.28 -18.47
CA LYS A 323 4.76 -3.70 -18.77
C LYS A 323 5.76 -4.27 -17.78
N VAL A 324 5.25 -4.92 -16.74
CA VAL A 324 6.10 -5.48 -15.69
C VAL A 324 6.93 -6.63 -16.29
N GLU A 325 8.25 -6.54 -16.20
CA GLU A 325 9.12 -7.63 -16.60
C GLU A 325 8.98 -8.79 -15.60
N ARG A 326 8.52 -9.94 -16.08
CA ARG A 326 8.21 -11.11 -15.25
C ARG A 326 9.18 -12.27 -15.53
N PRO A 327 9.41 -13.17 -14.56
CA PRO A 327 8.81 -13.19 -13.22
C PRO A 327 9.40 -12.11 -12.32
N ILE A 328 8.57 -11.53 -11.44
CA ILE A 328 9.05 -10.71 -10.33
C ILE A 328 9.34 -11.61 -9.12
N ARG A 329 10.11 -11.11 -8.14
CA ARG A 329 10.51 -11.90 -6.96
C ARG A 329 9.32 -12.25 -6.07
N VAL A 330 8.40 -11.30 -5.92
CA VAL A 330 7.19 -11.45 -5.10
C VAL A 330 6.12 -12.24 -5.82
N ILE A 331 5.25 -12.92 -5.07
CA ILE A 331 4.01 -13.44 -5.61
C ILE A 331 3.04 -12.27 -5.75
N ASP A 332 2.69 -11.95 -7.00
CA ASP A 332 1.86 -10.82 -7.37
C ASP A 332 0.38 -11.13 -7.16
N GLN A 333 -0.08 -11.05 -5.91
CA GLN A 333 -1.41 -11.53 -5.52
C GLN A 333 -2.38 -10.43 -5.09
N TRP A 334 -1.92 -9.18 -4.97
CA TRP A 334 -2.75 -8.08 -4.51
C TRP A 334 -2.95 -7.06 -5.62
N MET A 335 -4.20 -6.85 -6.02
CA MET A 335 -4.55 -6.03 -7.18
C MET A 335 -3.92 -4.63 -7.15
N TYR A 336 -4.02 -3.91 -6.02
CA TYR A 336 -3.42 -2.58 -5.91
C TYR A 336 -1.89 -2.62 -5.99
N HIS A 337 -1.25 -3.72 -5.59
CA HIS A 337 0.21 -3.84 -5.64
C HIS A 337 0.67 -4.13 -7.07
N SER A 338 -0.06 -4.99 -7.79
CA SER A 338 0.13 -5.22 -9.22
C SER A 338 0.05 -3.90 -10.00
N ARG A 339 -0.89 -3.02 -9.63
CA ARG A 339 -1.00 -1.67 -10.18
C ARG A 339 0.24 -0.81 -9.88
N LEU A 340 0.77 -0.84 -8.65
CA LEU A 340 2.03 -0.15 -8.33
C LEU A 340 3.21 -0.69 -9.14
N TYR A 341 3.34 -2.01 -9.31
CA TYR A 341 4.42 -2.60 -10.11
C TYR A 341 4.34 -2.16 -11.56
N ALA A 342 3.14 -2.13 -12.13
CA ALA A 342 2.92 -1.65 -13.50
C ALA A 342 3.24 -0.15 -13.64
N ALA A 343 2.78 0.69 -12.70
CA ALA A 343 3.13 2.11 -12.68
C ALA A 343 4.64 2.34 -12.53
N ALA A 344 5.32 1.57 -11.67
CA ALA A 344 6.78 1.62 -11.52
C ALA A 344 7.52 1.22 -12.80
N SER A 345 7.06 0.17 -13.48
CA SER A 345 7.60 -0.24 -14.78
C SER A 345 7.41 0.85 -15.84
N PHE A 346 6.24 1.51 -15.90
CA PHE A 346 6.06 2.62 -16.83
C PHE A 346 7.04 3.77 -16.51
N VAL A 347 7.08 4.23 -15.26
CA VAL A 347 7.95 5.33 -14.82
C VAL A 347 9.45 5.02 -15.02
N SER A 348 9.86 3.74 -14.91
CA SER A 348 11.26 3.35 -15.09
C SER A 348 11.79 3.66 -16.49
N HIS A 349 10.91 3.79 -17.48
CA HIS A 349 11.25 4.09 -18.88
C HIS A 349 11.05 5.57 -19.26
N GLN A 350 10.55 6.41 -18.35
CA GLN A 350 10.22 7.81 -18.65
C GLN A 350 11.26 8.76 -18.07
N ALA A 351 11.88 9.59 -18.92
CA ALA A 351 12.93 10.52 -18.48
C ALA A 351 12.40 11.65 -17.58
N ASN A 352 11.18 12.11 -17.82
CA ASN A 352 10.53 13.24 -17.16
C ASN A 352 9.60 12.84 -16.01
N LEU A 353 9.52 11.55 -15.66
CA LEU A 353 8.72 11.06 -14.54
C LEU A 353 9.57 10.41 -13.45
N GLU A 354 9.16 10.62 -12.21
CA GLU A 354 9.71 9.93 -11.04
C GLU A 354 8.56 9.36 -10.20
N LEU A 355 8.85 8.30 -9.45
CA LEU A 355 7.86 7.64 -8.60
C LEU A 355 8.14 7.98 -7.14
N VAL A 356 7.13 8.48 -6.45
CA VAL A 356 7.13 8.63 -4.99
C VAL A 356 6.05 7.71 -4.43
N GLN A 357 6.43 6.77 -3.59
CA GLN A 357 5.48 5.85 -2.97
C GLN A 357 5.05 6.36 -1.60
N LEU A 358 3.74 6.43 -1.36
CA LEU A 358 3.14 6.60 -0.04
C LEU A 358 2.99 5.22 0.61
N ASN A 359 3.57 5.05 1.80
CA ASN A 359 3.36 3.85 2.63
C ASN A 359 2.76 4.23 3.99
N SER A 360 1.75 3.50 4.44
CA SER A 360 1.11 3.78 5.72
C SER A 360 1.82 3.02 6.85
N PHE A 361 2.05 3.66 7.99
CA PHE A 361 2.48 2.98 9.21
C PHE A 361 1.48 1.87 9.56
N GLY A 362 1.97 0.72 10.01
CA GLY A 362 1.14 -0.48 10.26
C GLY A 362 0.73 -1.26 8.99
N CYS A 363 1.06 -0.78 7.78
CA CYS A 363 0.76 -1.52 6.55
C CYS A 363 1.78 -2.65 6.30
N GLY A 364 1.47 -3.85 6.79
CA GLY A 364 2.36 -5.00 6.65
C GLY A 364 2.58 -5.50 5.20
N LEU A 365 1.78 -5.04 4.23
CA LEU A 365 2.00 -5.37 2.82
C LEU A 365 2.99 -4.42 2.14
N ASP A 366 3.13 -3.19 2.65
CA ASP A 366 4.10 -2.24 2.10
C ASP A 366 5.52 -2.79 2.25
N ALA A 367 5.83 -3.52 3.32
CA ALA A 367 7.12 -4.21 3.51
C ALA A 367 7.54 -5.11 2.33
N ILE A 368 6.58 -5.67 1.59
CA ILE A 368 6.83 -6.49 0.40
C ILE A 368 6.88 -5.63 -0.85
N THR A 369 5.94 -4.68 -0.95
CA THR A 369 5.74 -3.84 -2.14
C THR A 369 6.89 -2.87 -2.37
N THR A 370 7.35 -2.22 -1.30
CA THR A 370 8.38 -1.18 -1.37
C THR A 370 9.66 -1.72 -1.98
N ASP A 371 10.05 -2.93 -1.55
CA ASP A 371 11.26 -3.59 -2.02
C ASP A 371 11.14 -3.98 -3.50
N GLN A 372 9.97 -4.49 -3.92
CA GLN A 372 9.77 -4.88 -5.32
C GLN A 372 9.68 -3.66 -6.27
N VAL A 373 9.01 -2.58 -5.85
CA VAL A 373 8.96 -1.33 -6.61
C VAL A 373 10.36 -0.71 -6.72
N GLN A 374 11.13 -0.75 -5.61
CA GLN A 374 12.51 -0.28 -5.59
C GLN A 374 13.37 -1.07 -6.59
N GLU A 375 13.25 -2.39 -6.64
CA GLU A 375 13.97 -3.24 -7.61
C GLU A 375 13.65 -2.84 -9.07
N ILE A 376 12.37 -2.66 -9.42
CA ILE A 376 11.93 -2.28 -10.77
C ILE A 376 12.52 -0.93 -11.20
N LEU A 377 12.50 0.07 -10.31
CA LEU A 377 13.02 1.41 -10.60
C LEU A 377 14.55 1.40 -10.68
N ASN A 378 15.23 0.74 -9.73
CA ASN A 378 16.69 0.70 -9.67
C ASN A 378 17.30 -0.01 -10.90
N ALA A 379 16.61 -1.00 -11.46
CA ALA A 379 17.00 -1.71 -12.68
C ALA A 379 17.22 -0.77 -13.89
N HIS A 380 16.55 0.40 -13.89
CA HIS A 380 16.66 1.44 -14.91
C HIS A 380 17.32 2.73 -14.38
N GLY A 381 18.02 2.65 -13.25
CA GLY A 381 18.74 3.79 -12.65
C GLY A 381 17.83 4.89 -12.08
N LYS A 382 16.53 4.64 -11.90
CA LYS A 382 15.61 5.56 -11.22
C LYS A 382 15.81 5.52 -9.71
N ILE A 383 15.46 6.62 -9.04
CA ILE A 383 15.61 6.75 -7.59
C ILE A 383 14.30 6.38 -6.94
N TYR A 384 14.32 5.31 -6.14
CA TYR A 384 13.16 4.99 -5.30
C TYR A 384 13.04 5.98 -4.14
N THR A 385 11.86 6.61 -4.01
CA THR A 385 11.53 7.50 -2.89
C THR A 385 10.25 7.04 -2.21
N ALA A 386 10.34 6.75 -0.90
CA ALA A 386 9.18 6.41 -0.06
C ALA A 386 8.89 7.53 0.96
N LEU A 387 7.61 7.79 1.20
CA LEU A 387 7.09 8.70 2.22
C LEU A 387 6.16 7.92 3.15
N LYS A 388 6.64 7.69 4.38
CA LYS A 388 5.88 7.00 5.41
C LYS A 388 4.89 7.95 6.06
N ILE A 389 3.63 7.52 6.09
CA ILE A 389 2.47 8.26 6.55
C ILE A 389 1.94 7.60 7.82
N ASP A 390 1.74 8.39 8.87
CA ASP A 390 1.06 7.95 10.10
C ASP A 390 -0.10 8.90 10.45
N GLU A 391 -0.65 8.81 11.66
CA GLU A 391 -1.70 9.71 12.14
C GLU A 391 -1.23 11.17 12.31
N GLY A 392 0.08 11.40 12.35
CA GLY A 392 0.73 12.70 12.50
C GLY A 392 1.12 13.32 11.15
N ALA A 393 0.81 14.60 10.98
CA ALA A 393 1.22 15.32 9.77
C ALA A 393 2.67 15.85 9.89
N ASN A 394 3.68 15.05 9.53
CA ASN A 394 5.08 15.52 9.43
C ASN A 394 5.44 16.04 8.03
N LEU A 395 4.80 17.15 7.63
CA LEU A 395 5.00 17.75 6.31
C LEU A 395 6.42 18.31 6.10
N GLY A 396 7.12 18.67 7.17
CA GLY A 396 8.48 19.18 7.11
C GLY A 396 9.46 18.14 6.53
N ALA A 397 9.43 16.93 7.09
CA ALA A 397 10.26 15.82 6.61
C ALA A 397 9.93 15.45 5.15
N ALA A 398 8.64 15.36 4.81
CA ALA A 398 8.20 15.07 3.44
C ALA A 398 8.69 16.14 2.45
N LYS A 399 8.54 17.43 2.78
CA LYS A 399 9.00 18.55 1.94
C LYS A 399 10.52 18.53 1.74
N ILE A 400 11.30 18.19 2.77
CA ILE A 400 12.76 18.06 2.66
C ILE A 400 13.15 16.91 1.73
N ARG A 401 12.51 15.74 1.87
CA ARG A 401 12.77 14.57 1.02
C ARG A 401 12.42 14.84 -0.44
N LEU A 402 11.26 15.46 -0.71
CA LEU A 402 10.85 15.88 -2.05
C LEU A 402 11.81 16.90 -2.67
N ARG A 403 12.23 17.93 -1.90
CA ARG A 403 13.23 18.90 -2.37
C ARG A 403 14.58 18.24 -2.69
N SER A 404 14.97 17.24 -1.90
CA SER A 404 16.22 16.50 -2.11
C SER A 404 16.14 15.66 -3.38
N LEU A 405 15.02 14.96 -3.61
CA LEU A 405 14.76 14.24 -4.86
C LEU A 405 14.85 15.17 -6.07
N LEU A 406 14.16 16.31 -6.04
CA LEU A 406 14.19 17.30 -7.14
C LEU A 406 15.57 17.91 -7.37
N ALA A 407 16.36 18.11 -6.32
CA ALA A 407 17.74 18.58 -6.47
C ALA A 407 18.59 17.54 -7.21
N VAL A 408 18.45 16.25 -6.88
CA VAL A 408 19.17 15.17 -7.57
C VAL A 408 18.73 15.03 -9.03
N ILE A 409 17.43 15.17 -9.31
CA ILE A 409 16.90 15.13 -10.69
C ILE A 409 17.44 16.31 -11.52
N ARG A 410 17.55 17.51 -10.94
CA ARG A 410 18.12 18.68 -11.64
C ARG A 410 19.63 18.59 -11.86
N ASP A 411 20.35 18.03 -10.89
CA ASP A 411 21.80 17.87 -10.96
C ASP A 411 22.21 16.65 -11.81
N ARG A 412 21.26 15.76 -12.15
CA ARG A 412 21.40 14.85 -13.28
C ARG A 412 21.39 15.68 -14.56
N ALA A 413 22.58 16.14 -14.99
CA ALA A 413 22.83 16.44 -16.40
C ALA A 413 22.25 15.30 -17.26
N PRO A 414 21.83 15.52 -18.51
CA PRO A 414 21.46 14.42 -19.40
C PRO A 414 22.64 13.45 -19.44
N VAL A 415 22.58 12.40 -18.63
CA VAL A 415 23.71 11.51 -18.42
C VAL A 415 23.88 10.83 -19.75
N SER A 416 24.97 11.15 -20.43
CA SER A 416 25.33 10.69 -21.78
C SER A 416 25.57 9.18 -21.86
N ARG A 417 25.27 8.43 -20.79
CA ARG A 417 25.13 6.98 -20.78
C ARG A 417 24.01 6.61 -19.81
N PRO A 418 22.87 6.07 -20.26
CA PRO A 418 22.01 5.30 -19.38
C PRO A 418 22.90 4.27 -18.68
N LYS A 419 22.74 4.05 -17.37
CA LYS A 419 23.20 2.77 -16.81
C LYS A 419 22.60 1.69 -17.71
N GLU A 420 23.41 0.76 -18.22
CA GLU A 420 22.89 -0.37 -18.98
C GLU A 420 21.72 -0.95 -18.19
N ALA A 421 20.53 -0.92 -18.79
CA ALA A 421 19.33 -1.40 -18.13
C ALA A 421 19.58 -2.87 -17.78
N THR A 422 19.59 -3.18 -16.48
CA THR A 422 19.68 -4.56 -16.03
C THR A 422 18.28 -5.12 -15.96
N SER A 423 18.08 -6.37 -16.39
CA SER A 423 16.80 -7.04 -16.21
C SER A 423 16.36 -7.01 -14.74
N SER A 424 15.11 -6.63 -14.52
CA SER A 424 14.43 -6.70 -13.22
C SER A 424 13.81 -8.09 -12.97
N ALA A 425 13.86 -8.99 -13.96
CA ALA A 425 13.33 -10.34 -13.84
C ALA A 425 14.08 -11.15 -12.78
N PHE A 426 13.32 -11.81 -11.92
CA PHE A 426 13.85 -12.66 -10.87
C PHE A 426 14.28 -14.02 -11.42
N LYS A 427 15.57 -14.33 -11.30
CA LYS A 427 16.10 -15.65 -11.65
C LYS A 427 16.05 -16.59 -10.45
N ARG A 428 15.10 -17.52 -10.47
CA ARG A 428 14.94 -18.55 -9.41
C ARG A 428 15.98 -19.66 -9.54
N ILE A 429 16.47 -20.14 -8.40
CA ILE A 429 17.34 -21.32 -8.30
C ILE A 429 16.47 -22.54 -8.07
N VAL A 430 16.55 -23.51 -8.98
CA VAL A 430 15.69 -24.69 -9.01
C VAL A 430 16.36 -25.82 -8.24
N PHE A 431 15.64 -26.43 -7.29
CA PHE A 431 16.13 -27.58 -6.55
C PHE A 431 16.02 -28.87 -7.40
N THR A 432 17.16 -29.45 -7.77
CA THR A 432 17.24 -30.59 -8.70
C THR A 432 17.22 -31.95 -7.98
N LYS A 433 17.12 -33.04 -8.74
CA LYS A 433 17.14 -34.40 -8.17
C LYS A 433 18.48 -34.76 -7.56
N GLU A 434 19.56 -34.25 -8.13
CA GLU A 434 20.93 -34.42 -7.64
C GLU A 434 21.09 -33.70 -6.29
N MET A 435 20.56 -32.47 -6.18
CA MET A 435 20.53 -31.73 -4.93
C MET A 435 19.78 -32.48 -3.82
N ARG A 436 18.71 -33.23 -4.14
CA ARG A 436 18.01 -34.06 -3.16
C ARG A 436 18.92 -35.06 -2.44
N GLN A 437 19.91 -35.61 -3.13
CA GLN A 437 20.83 -36.61 -2.57
C GLN A 437 22.00 -35.97 -1.82
N GLN A 438 22.37 -34.74 -2.19
CA GLN A 438 23.61 -34.11 -1.76
C GLN A 438 23.40 -32.97 -0.75
N HIS A 439 22.25 -32.31 -0.77
CA HIS A 439 22.01 -31.13 0.04
C HIS A 439 21.43 -31.48 1.40
N THR A 440 21.86 -30.75 2.43
CA THR A 440 21.12 -30.59 3.69
C THR A 440 20.04 -29.53 3.50
N ILE A 441 18.80 -29.85 3.89
CA ILE A 441 17.64 -28.97 3.80
C ILE A 441 17.34 -28.42 5.20
N LEU A 442 17.65 -27.14 5.43
CA LEU A 442 17.38 -26.48 6.70
C LEU A 442 15.91 -26.09 6.81
N CYS A 443 15.26 -26.56 7.86
CA CYS A 443 13.86 -26.30 8.16
C CYS A 443 13.74 -25.46 9.45
N PRO A 444 13.01 -24.34 9.44
CA PRO A 444 12.78 -23.56 10.64
C PRO A 444 11.84 -24.29 11.60
N GLN A 445 12.11 -24.16 12.90
CA GLN A 445 11.25 -24.70 13.96
C GLN A 445 10.01 -23.81 14.16
N MET A 446 8.82 -24.38 13.99
CA MET A 446 7.54 -23.65 14.15
C MET A 446 6.62 -24.25 15.22
N ALA A 447 6.75 -25.55 15.52
CA ALA A 447 5.95 -26.25 16.51
C ALA A 447 6.77 -27.46 17.02
N PRO A 448 7.35 -27.38 18.24
CA PRO A 448 8.36 -28.32 18.72
C PRO A 448 7.99 -29.79 18.52
N ILE A 449 6.86 -30.21 19.07
CA ILE A 449 6.40 -31.61 19.01
C ILE A 449 6.14 -32.05 17.56
N HIS A 450 5.38 -31.27 16.80
CA HIS A 450 4.98 -31.62 15.43
C HIS A 450 6.16 -31.70 14.47
N PHE A 451 7.11 -30.76 14.56
CA PHE A 451 8.20 -30.67 13.60
C PHE A 451 9.26 -31.76 13.82
N ASP A 452 9.43 -32.27 15.04
CA ASP A 452 10.29 -33.44 15.31
C ASP A 452 9.79 -34.69 14.56
N PHE A 453 8.47 -34.90 14.53
CA PHE A 453 7.88 -35.97 13.71
C PHE A 453 8.06 -35.70 12.22
N LEU A 454 7.86 -34.46 11.76
CA LEU A 454 8.02 -34.11 10.36
C LEU A 454 9.46 -34.31 9.88
N GLU A 455 10.47 -33.89 10.65
CA GLU A 455 11.87 -34.14 10.35
C GLU A 455 12.13 -35.64 10.12
N THR A 456 11.68 -36.48 11.04
CA THR A 456 11.81 -37.95 10.94
C THR A 456 11.11 -38.49 9.68
N VAL A 457 9.91 -38.00 9.39
CA VAL A 457 9.12 -38.42 8.22
C VAL A 457 9.84 -38.08 6.91
N PHE A 458 10.32 -36.84 6.76
CA PHE A 458 10.99 -36.40 5.55
C PHE A 458 12.33 -37.14 5.33
N ASN A 459 13.11 -37.34 6.40
CA ASN A 459 14.33 -38.15 6.36
C ASN A 459 14.05 -39.60 5.93
N SER A 460 12.95 -40.20 6.42
CA SER A 460 12.54 -41.56 6.02
C SER A 460 12.14 -41.70 4.54
N GLU A 461 11.88 -40.58 3.86
CA GLU A 461 11.52 -40.53 2.44
C GLU A 461 12.66 -39.93 1.58
N GLY A 462 13.89 -39.90 2.11
CA GLY A 462 15.08 -39.54 1.35
C GLY A 462 15.23 -38.03 1.09
N TYR A 463 14.83 -37.20 2.06
CA TYR A 463 15.19 -35.79 2.15
C TYR A 463 16.05 -35.60 3.39
N ASN A 464 17.30 -35.16 3.23
CA ASN A 464 18.17 -34.85 4.37
C ASN A 464 17.73 -33.52 5.00
N ILE A 465 16.66 -33.55 5.80
CA ILE A 465 16.12 -32.37 6.50
C ILE A 465 16.75 -32.28 7.88
N GLU A 466 17.19 -31.08 8.22
CA GLU A 466 17.65 -30.72 9.55
C GLU A 466 16.75 -29.62 10.12
N LEU A 467 16.12 -29.91 11.24
CA LEU A 467 15.29 -28.98 11.97
C LEU A 467 16.17 -28.06 12.83
N LEU A 468 16.06 -26.76 12.58
CA LEU A 468 16.82 -25.77 13.34
C LEU A 468 16.36 -25.70 14.80
N PRO A 469 17.26 -25.39 15.75
CA PRO A 469 16.91 -25.28 17.17
C PRO A 469 15.90 -24.14 17.40
N THR A 470 15.26 -24.13 18.57
CA THR A 470 14.35 -23.04 18.94
C THR A 470 15.02 -21.67 18.79
N VAL A 471 14.22 -20.69 18.37
CA VAL A 471 14.68 -19.33 18.04
C VAL A 471 15.27 -18.69 19.30
N ASP A 472 16.51 -18.20 19.16
CA ASP A 472 17.16 -17.38 20.17
C ASP A 472 17.16 -15.90 19.76
N LYS A 473 17.70 -15.05 20.65
CA LYS A 473 17.79 -13.61 20.39
C LYS A 473 18.67 -13.28 19.17
N GLN A 474 19.71 -14.07 18.93
CA GLN A 474 20.62 -13.86 17.80
C GLN A 474 19.88 -14.03 16.46
N ALA A 475 19.02 -15.04 16.32
CA ALA A 475 18.19 -15.22 15.15
C ALA A 475 17.26 -14.02 14.89
N ILE A 476 16.68 -13.44 15.95
CA ILE A 476 15.82 -12.25 15.83
C ILE A 476 16.63 -11.04 15.36
N ASP A 477 17.78 -10.80 16.00
CA ASP A 477 18.67 -9.69 15.65
C ASP A 477 19.17 -9.80 14.20
N GLU A 478 19.41 -11.02 13.72
CA GLU A 478 19.78 -11.27 12.32
C GLU A 478 18.63 -11.02 11.35
N GLY A 479 17.41 -11.43 11.71
CA GLY A 479 16.21 -11.16 10.93
C GLY A 479 15.98 -9.66 10.71
N VAL A 480 16.13 -8.85 11.77
CA VAL A 480 15.93 -7.39 11.73
C VAL A 480 16.96 -6.68 10.83
N LYS A 481 18.14 -7.27 10.61
CA LYS A 481 19.16 -6.69 9.70
C LYS A 481 18.76 -6.78 8.23
N TYR A 482 18.08 -7.85 7.82
CA TYR A 482 17.85 -8.17 6.40
C TYR A 482 16.38 -8.17 5.96
N VAL A 483 15.45 -8.29 6.89
CA VAL A 483 14.01 -8.24 6.62
C VAL A 483 13.50 -6.84 6.92
N ASN A 484 12.65 -6.31 6.05
CA ASN A 484 12.01 -5.03 6.27
C ASN A 484 11.27 -5.01 7.62
N ASN A 485 11.53 -4.02 8.46
CA ASN A 485 10.99 -3.91 9.83
C ASN A 485 9.46 -3.81 9.89
N ASP A 486 8.81 -3.41 8.80
CA ASP A 486 7.34 -3.38 8.70
C ASP A 486 6.75 -4.76 8.35
N ALA A 487 7.59 -5.79 8.15
CA ALA A 487 7.15 -7.16 7.96
C ALA A 487 6.56 -7.75 9.24
N CYS A 488 5.96 -8.92 9.11
CA CYS A 488 5.39 -9.64 10.24
C CYS A 488 6.51 -10.13 11.13
N TYR A 489 6.32 -10.03 12.44
CA TYR A 489 7.26 -10.58 13.39
C TYR A 489 7.60 -12.06 13.12
N PRO A 490 6.64 -12.96 12.80
CA PRO A 490 6.98 -14.33 12.41
C PRO A 490 7.87 -14.45 11.17
N ALA A 491 7.76 -13.54 10.20
CA ALA A 491 8.62 -13.54 9.02
C ALA A 491 10.07 -13.19 9.40
N ILE A 492 10.24 -12.15 10.23
CA ILE A 492 11.53 -11.71 10.75
C ILE A 492 12.21 -12.86 11.50
N VAL A 493 11.48 -13.51 12.40
CA VAL A 493 11.96 -14.63 13.21
C VAL A 493 12.41 -15.82 12.35
N VAL A 494 11.53 -16.30 11.46
CA VAL A 494 11.81 -17.50 10.65
C VAL A 494 12.96 -17.26 9.68
N ILE A 495 12.99 -16.10 9.02
CA ILE A 495 14.07 -15.76 8.08
C ILE A 495 15.39 -15.56 8.83
N GLY A 496 15.34 -14.90 9.99
CA GLY A 496 16.51 -14.68 10.84
C GLY A 496 17.13 -15.99 11.34
N GLN A 497 16.30 -16.97 11.73
CA GLN A 497 16.75 -18.31 12.12
C GLN A 497 17.50 -19.01 10.98
N LEU A 498 16.98 -18.96 9.76
CA LEU A 498 17.62 -19.54 8.58
C LEU A 498 18.95 -18.82 8.25
N LEU A 499 18.99 -17.49 8.33
CA LEU A 499 20.21 -16.72 8.08
C LEU A 499 21.29 -16.99 9.13
N ALA A 500 20.94 -17.00 10.41
CA ALA A 500 21.86 -17.29 11.49
C ALA A 500 22.47 -18.71 11.35
N ALA A 501 21.66 -19.69 10.94
CA ALA A 501 22.13 -21.04 10.65
C ALA A 501 23.17 -21.03 9.50
N LEU A 502 22.88 -20.35 8.39
CA LEU A 502 23.80 -20.24 7.25
C LEU A 502 25.10 -19.50 7.59
N GLN A 503 25.05 -18.50 8.47
CA GLN A 503 26.21 -17.74 8.93
C GLN A 503 27.04 -18.46 10.01
N SER A 504 26.52 -19.53 10.61
CA SER A 504 27.17 -20.23 11.72
C SER A 504 28.49 -20.92 11.36
N GLY A 505 28.77 -21.11 10.06
CA GLY A 505 29.92 -21.86 9.56
C GLY A 505 29.78 -23.39 9.67
N LYS A 506 28.63 -23.89 10.15
CA LYS A 506 28.38 -25.34 10.32
C LYS A 506 28.06 -26.07 9.01
N TYR A 507 27.62 -25.36 7.98
CA TYR A 507 27.07 -25.95 6.76
C TYR A 507 27.91 -25.63 5.52
N ASP A 508 28.02 -26.58 4.60
CA ASP A 508 28.56 -26.35 3.25
C ASP A 508 27.49 -25.63 2.40
N LEU A 509 27.69 -24.33 2.15
CA LEU A 509 26.74 -23.48 1.45
C LEU A 509 26.47 -23.92 0.00
N ASN A 510 27.37 -24.69 -0.62
CA ASN A 510 27.15 -25.25 -1.96
C ASN A 510 26.28 -26.50 -1.95
N LYS A 511 26.09 -27.10 -0.78
CA LYS A 511 25.26 -28.29 -0.53
C LYS A 511 24.20 -28.01 0.53
N THR A 512 23.73 -26.77 0.61
CA THR A 512 22.68 -26.39 1.54
C THR A 512 21.49 -25.84 0.76
N THR A 513 20.29 -26.17 1.22
CA THR A 513 19.01 -25.66 0.74
C THR A 513 18.20 -25.22 1.95
N VAL A 514 17.36 -24.21 1.81
CA VAL A 514 16.42 -23.81 2.87
C VAL A 514 14.99 -24.10 2.45
N VAL A 515 14.12 -24.43 3.40
CA VAL A 515 12.68 -24.65 3.15
C VAL A 515 11.82 -23.75 4.04
N ILE A 516 10.72 -23.25 3.49
CA ILE A 516 9.71 -22.51 4.23
C ILE A 516 8.30 -22.88 3.75
N SER A 517 7.33 -22.87 4.67
CA SER A 517 5.92 -23.10 4.34
C SER A 517 5.31 -21.93 3.57
N GLN A 518 4.33 -22.22 2.71
CA GLN A 518 3.64 -21.20 1.93
C GLN A 518 2.12 -21.47 1.86
N THR A 519 1.33 -20.48 2.25
CA THR A 519 -0.11 -20.63 2.52
C THR A 519 -1.04 -20.42 1.32
N GLY A 520 -0.60 -19.72 0.26
CA GLY A 520 -1.38 -19.48 -0.96
C GLY A 520 -2.57 -18.52 -0.88
N GLY A 521 -2.90 -17.97 0.30
CA GLY A 521 -3.97 -16.99 0.48
C GLY A 521 -3.51 -15.53 0.38
N GLY A 522 -4.45 -14.58 0.49
CA GLY A 522 -4.20 -13.12 0.44
C GLY A 522 -3.43 -12.54 1.63
N CYS A 523 -2.94 -13.38 2.54
CA CYS A 523 -2.06 -12.99 3.63
C CYS A 523 -0.61 -12.82 3.13
N ARG A 524 0.15 -11.98 3.84
CA ARG A 524 1.60 -11.78 3.69
C ARG A 524 2.43 -13.06 3.81
N ALA A 525 1.93 -14.09 4.51
CA ALA A 525 2.59 -15.40 4.65
C ALA A 525 2.95 -16.04 3.30
N THR A 526 2.11 -15.86 2.28
CA THR A 526 2.38 -16.36 0.92
C THR A 526 3.67 -15.76 0.32
N ASN A 527 4.08 -14.57 0.76
CA ASN A 527 5.27 -13.86 0.27
C ASN A 527 6.48 -13.97 1.23
N TYR A 528 6.42 -14.78 2.30
CA TYR A 528 7.59 -14.98 3.17
C TYR A 528 8.77 -15.56 2.40
N ILE A 529 8.51 -16.46 1.44
CA ILE A 529 9.56 -17.01 0.56
C ILE A 529 10.25 -15.91 -0.26
N SER A 530 9.51 -14.90 -0.71
CA SER A 530 10.04 -13.79 -1.49
C SER A 530 10.86 -12.83 -0.63
N LEU A 531 10.48 -12.65 0.64
CA LEU A 531 11.29 -11.93 1.62
C LEU A 531 12.59 -12.69 1.94
N LEU A 532 12.50 -14.01 2.16
CA LEU A 532 13.65 -14.87 2.41
C LEU A 532 14.66 -14.81 1.26
N ARG A 533 14.22 -14.89 0.01
CA ARG A 533 15.10 -14.77 -1.18
C ARG A 533 15.85 -13.46 -1.23
N LYS A 534 15.18 -12.36 -0.90
CA LYS A 534 15.83 -11.04 -0.85
C LYS A 534 16.84 -11.00 0.29
N ALA A 535 16.46 -11.44 1.47
CA ALA A 535 17.33 -11.47 2.64
C ALA A 535 18.60 -12.32 2.40
N LEU A 536 18.45 -13.50 1.78
CA LEU A 536 19.58 -14.33 1.35
C LEU A 536 20.48 -13.61 0.35
N LYS A 537 19.91 -12.95 -0.68
CA LYS A 537 20.69 -12.19 -1.65
C LYS A 537 21.48 -11.07 -0.98
N ASP A 538 20.85 -10.31 -0.10
CA ASP A 538 21.46 -9.18 0.61
C ASP A 538 22.54 -9.64 1.62
N ALA A 539 22.38 -10.84 2.19
CA ALA A 539 23.35 -11.47 3.08
C ALA A 539 24.49 -12.21 2.35
N GLY A 540 24.49 -12.24 1.01
CA GLY A 540 25.53 -12.92 0.21
C GLY A 540 25.27 -14.41 -0.07
N PHE A 541 24.09 -14.92 0.29
CA PHE A 541 23.65 -16.31 0.10
C PHE A 541 22.66 -16.49 -1.07
N GLY A 542 22.69 -15.58 -2.05
CA GLY A 542 21.73 -15.56 -3.16
C GLY A 542 21.78 -16.79 -4.08
N ASN A 543 22.82 -17.64 -3.97
CA ASN A 543 22.99 -18.90 -4.69
C ASN A 543 22.30 -20.11 -4.02
N ILE A 544 21.79 -19.96 -2.79
CA ILE A 544 21.16 -21.06 -2.04
C ILE A 544 19.73 -21.31 -2.56
N PRO A 545 19.37 -22.55 -2.94
CA PRO A 545 17.99 -22.88 -3.33
C PRO A 545 17.01 -22.66 -2.16
N VAL A 546 15.84 -22.13 -2.48
CA VAL A 546 14.73 -21.91 -1.52
C VAL A 546 13.53 -22.74 -1.93
N LEU A 547 13.17 -23.72 -1.12
CA LEU A 547 12.02 -24.60 -1.31
C LEU A 547 10.77 -24.00 -0.69
N SER A 548 9.68 -24.01 -1.47
CA SER A 548 8.35 -23.74 -0.96
C SER A 548 7.66 -25.05 -0.58
N ALA A 549 7.40 -25.25 0.71
CA ALA A 549 6.56 -26.35 1.19
C ALA A 549 5.08 -25.96 1.12
N ASN A 550 4.39 -26.40 0.07
CA ASN A 550 2.96 -26.17 -0.13
C ASN A 550 2.28 -27.32 -0.88
N LEU A 551 0.96 -27.41 -0.75
CA LEU A 551 0.15 -28.47 -1.37
C LEU A 551 -0.50 -28.06 -2.71
N TYR A 552 -0.47 -26.77 -3.07
CA TYR A 552 -1.12 -26.25 -4.28
C TYR A 552 -0.17 -26.07 -5.47
N GLY A 553 1.08 -26.53 -5.35
CA GLY A 553 2.05 -26.56 -6.44
C GLY A 553 2.57 -25.20 -6.86
N ALA A 554 2.78 -24.28 -5.90
CA ALA A 554 3.18 -22.90 -6.18
C ALA A 554 4.46 -22.77 -7.03
N GLU A 555 5.41 -23.68 -6.84
CA GLU A 555 6.68 -23.68 -7.58
C GLU A 555 7.15 -25.09 -7.90
N ASN A 556 7.55 -25.33 -9.15
CA ASN A 556 8.03 -26.62 -9.60
C ASN A 556 9.50 -26.84 -9.22
N ASN A 557 9.80 -27.86 -8.42
CA ASN A 557 11.14 -28.25 -8.03
C ASN A 557 11.33 -29.75 -8.33
N PRO A 558 12.10 -30.13 -9.37
CA PRO A 558 12.26 -31.53 -9.77
C PRO A 558 12.73 -32.47 -8.65
N GLY A 559 13.55 -31.96 -7.73
CA GLY A 559 14.06 -32.69 -6.57
C GLY A 559 13.11 -32.76 -5.37
N PHE A 560 12.07 -31.94 -5.33
CA PHE A 560 11.15 -31.87 -4.19
C PHE A 560 9.73 -32.24 -4.64
N LYS A 561 9.31 -33.46 -4.28
CA LYS A 561 7.99 -34.01 -4.62
C LYS A 561 7.28 -34.51 -3.36
N ILE A 562 6.08 -33.99 -3.12
CA ILE A 562 5.18 -34.50 -2.10
C ILE A 562 4.50 -35.75 -2.65
N THR A 563 5.05 -36.93 -2.35
CA THR A 563 4.45 -38.21 -2.74
C THR A 563 3.27 -38.54 -1.83
N ARG A 564 2.33 -39.38 -2.29
CA ARG A 564 1.21 -39.85 -1.47
C ARG A 564 1.68 -40.50 -0.16
N LYS A 565 2.78 -41.26 -0.22
CA LYS A 565 3.39 -41.91 0.94
C LYS A 565 3.95 -40.90 1.94
N LEU A 566 4.69 -39.89 1.46
CA LEU A 566 5.20 -38.80 2.31
C LEU A 566 4.05 -38.04 2.97
N LEU A 567 3.02 -37.69 2.19
CA LEU A 567 1.85 -36.96 2.70
C LEU A 567 1.13 -37.76 3.79
N GLN A 568 0.90 -39.05 3.58
CA GLN A 568 0.25 -39.91 4.58
C GLN A 568 1.06 -40.00 5.88
N LYS A 569 2.38 -40.19 5.78
CA LYS A 569 3.26 -40.19 6.95
C LYS A 569 3.27 -38.83 7.67
N ALA A 570 3.29 -37.74 6.92
CA ALA A 570 3.28 -36.39 7.48
C ALA A 570 1.97 -36.09 8.22
N VAL A 571 0.82 -36.46 7.66
CA VAL A 571 -0.48 -36.35 8.33
C VAL A 571 -0.49 -37.16 9.62
N ASN A 572 0.00 -38.41 9.61
CA ASN A 572 0.10 -39.21 10.82
C ASN A 572 1.02 -38.56 11.88
N GLY A 573 2.16 -38.01 11.46
CA GLY A 573 3.09 -37.29 12.35
C GLY A 573 2.45 -36.07 13.01
N VAL A 574 1.68 -35.29 12.24
CA VAL A 574 0.93 -34.15 12.78
C VAL A 574 -0.13 -34.61 13.79
N VAL A 575 -0.89 -35.67 13.48
CA VAL A 575 -1.92 -36.23 14.39
C VAL A 575 -1.30 -36.77 15.68
N TYR A 576 -0.15 -37.45 15.61
CA TYR A 576 0.58 -37.86 16.80
C TYR A 576 1.10 -36.67 17.60
N GLY A 577 1.55 -35.61 16.92
CA GLY A 577 1.91 -34.36 17.58
C GLY A 577 0.76 -33.73 18.34
N ASP A 578 -0.44 -33.66 17.75
CA ASP A 578 -1.66 -33.17 18.41
C ASP A 578 -2.06 -34.02 19.62
N LEU A 579 -1.82 -35.34 19.58
CA LEU A 579 -2.15 -36.24 20.69
C LEU A 579 -1.16 -36.13 21.88
N LEU A 580 0.07 -35.67 21.61
CA LEU A 580 1.12 -35.52 22.63
C LEU A 580 1.24 -34.10 23.20
N MET A 581 0.59 -33.12 22.56
CA MET A 581 0.43 -31.75 23.06
C MET A 581 -0.66 -31.68 24.11
#